data_AF-A0A954IIH1-F1
#
_entry.id   AF-A0A954IIH1-F1
#
_cell.length_a   1.000
_cell.length_b   1.000
_cell.length_c   1.000
_cell.angle_alpha   90.00
_cell.angle_beta   90.00
_cell.angle_gamma   90.00
#
_symmetry.space_group_name_H-M   'P 1'
#
loop_
_entity.id
_entity.type
_entity.pdbx_description
1 polymer ?
#
loop_
_entity_poly.entity_id
_entity_poly.type
_entity_poly.pdbx_seq_one_letter_code
_entity_poly.pdbx_strand_id
1 'polypeptide(L)'
;WNQLQRADNPDAEPAFAEIHDGAWFYFVHSYYVDPSDESWIAARTDYGGPFVSVVARGNVMATQFHPEKSQKYGLQLLRNFVQRTASAPV
;
A
#
# COMPACT_ATOMS: atom_id res chain seq x y z
N TRP A 1 13.69 2.78 4.68
CA TRP A 1 12.49 3.52 5.11
C TRP A 1 12.21 4.57 4.09
N ASN A 2 11.01 4.63 3.54
CA ASN A 2 10.59 5.66 2.59
C ASN A 2 9.13 6.02 2.83
N GLN A 3 8.70 7.16 2.27
CA GLN A 3 7.35 7.69 2.47
C GLN A 3 6.35 7.15 1.44
N LEU A 4 5.16 6.83 1.92
CA LEU A 4 4.03 6.43 1.08
C LEU A 4 3.28 7.66 0.57
N GLN A 5 2.96 7.69 -0.72
CA GLN A 5 2.08 8.68 -1.34
C GLN A 5 0.92 7.93 -2.00
N ARG A 6 -0.29 8.13 -1.52
CA ARG A 6 -1.48 7.41 -1.98
C ARG A 6 -1.87 7.89 -3.37
N ALA A 7 -2.36 6.96 -4.18
CA ALA A 7 -3.03 7.26 -5.44
C ALA A 7 -4.56 7.22 -5.23
N ASP A 8 -5.30 7.76 -6.19
CA ASP A 8 -6.76 7.63 -6.22
C ASP A 8 -7.12 6.20 -6.64
N ASN A 9 -7.30 5.32 -5.65
CA ASN A 9 -7.68 3.93 -5.84
C ASN A 9 -8.70 3.50 -4.77
N PRO A 10 -9.99 3.38 -5.11
CA PRO A 10 -11.06 3.12 -4.15
C PRO A 10 -10.94 1.75 -3.46
N ASP A 11 -10.31 0.76 -4.11
CA ASP A 11 -10.14 -0.58 -3.52
C ASP A 11 -9.12 -0.58 -2.38
N ALA A 12 -8.22 0.40 -2.34
CA ALA A 12 -7.21 0.55 -1.28
C ALA A 12 -7.66 1.45 -0.11
N GLU A 13 -8.68 2.28 -0.31
CA GLU A 13 -9.14 3.27 0.69
C GLU A 13 -9.38 2.66 2.09
N PRO A 14 -10.10 1.52 2.24
CA PRO A 14 -10.31 0.94 3.56
C PRO A 14 -9.00 0.51 4.22
N ALA A 15 -8.03 -0.01 3.45
CA ALA A 15 -6.74 -0.42 3.98
C ALA A 15 -5.90 0.78 4.43
N PHE A 16 -6.07 1.95 3.80
CA PHE A 16 -5.38 3.18 4.15
C PHE A 16 -6.08 4.05 5.21
N ALA A 17 -7.17 3.57 5.81
CA ALA A 17 -7.83 4.27 6.91
C ALA A 17 -6.80 4.62 8.02
N GLU A 18 -6.80 5.88 8.46
CA GLU A 18 -5.86 6.39 9.49
C GLU A 18 -4.37 6.38 9.08
N ILE A 19 -4.06 6.19 7.79
CA ILE A 19 -2.71 6.30 7.21
C ILE A 19 -2.71 7.49 6.26
N HIS A 20 -1.95 8.53 6.62
CA HIS A 20 -1.80 9.75 5.82
C HIS A 20 -0.66 9.64 4.80
N ASP A 21 -0.73 10.48 3.76
CA ASP A 21 0.39 10.69 2.84
C ASP A 21 1.62 11.18 3.57
N GLY A 22 2.79 10.63 3.22
CA GLY A 22 4.04 10.88 3.92
C GLY A 22 4.33 9.90 5.07
N ALA A 23 3.41 8.96 5.37
CA ALA A 23 3.65 7.91 6.35
C ALA A 23 4.85 7.02 5.95
N TRP A 24 5.67 6.65 6.94
CA TRP A 24 6.92 5.91 6.72
C TRP A 24 6.69 4.40 6.76
N PHE A 25 7.23 3.70 5.76
CA PHE A 25 7.25 2.25 5.67
C PHE A 25 8.67 1.71 5.39
N TYR A 26 8.91 0.45 5.76
CA TYR A 26 10.20 -0.21 5.62
C TYR A 26 10.31 -0.98 4.29
N PHE A 27 11.32 -0.64 3.49
CA PHE A 27 11.62 -1.23 2.19
C PHE A 27 13.03 -1.83 2.18
N VAL A 28 13.24 -2.94 1.46
CA VAL A 28 14.54 -3.61 1.30
C VAL A 28 14.61 -4.37 -0.04
N HIS A 29 14.46 -3.66 -1.17
CA HIS A 29 14.35 -4.27 -2.50
C HIS A 29 15.10 -3.44 -3.53
N SER A 30 15.63 -4.09 -4.56
CA SER A 30 16.35 -3.45 -5.67
C SER A 30 15.50 -3.28 -6.93
N TYR A 31 14.37 -3.98 -7.02
CA TYR A 31 13.43 -3.94 -8.14
C TYR A 31 12.05 -3.51 -7.63
N TYR A 32 11.24 -2.98 -8.55
CA TYR A 32 9.84 -2.62 -8.30
C TYR A 32 8.97 -3.04 -9.48
N VAL A 33 7.66 -3.05 -9.28
CA VAL A 33 6.69 -3.37 -10.34
C VAL A 33 6.37 -2.13 -11.16
N ASP A 34 6.38 -2.28 -12.49
CA ASP A 34 5.91 -1.27 -13.44
C ASP A 34 4.64 -1.82 -14.15
N PRO A 35 3.44 -1.61 -13.56
CA PRO A 35 2.22 -2.22 -14.08
C PRO A 35 1.79 -1.55 -15.39
N SER A 36 1.48 -2.36 -16.41
CA SER A 36 0.95 -1.86 -17.69
C SER A 36 -0.47 -1.27 -17.60
N ASP A 37 -1.23 -1.67 -16.57
CA ASP A 37 -2.56 -1.12 -16.26
C ASP A 37 -2.45 -0.28 -14.98
N GLU A 38 -2.46 1.04 -15.14
CA GLU A 38 -2.30 1.98 -14.02
C GLU A 38 -3.47 1.96 -13.03
N SER A 39 -4.63 1.37 -13.38
CA SER A 39 -5.77 1.25 -12.47
C SER A 39 -5.48 0.41 -11.22
N TRP A 40 -4.42 -0.39 -11.25
CA TRP A 40 -3.95 -1.15 -10.09
C TRP A 40 -3.21 -0.30 -9.06
N ILE A 41 -2.71 0.88 -9.44
CA ILE A 41 -1.80 1.64 -8.60
C ILE A 41 -2.58 2.24 -7.43
N ALA A 42 -2.19 1.86 -6.21
CA ALA A 42 -2.80 2.34 -4.98
C ALA A 42 -1.89 3.31 -4.21
N ALA A 43 -0.58 3.18 -4.36
CA ALA A 43 0.36 4.15 -3.83
C ALA A 43 1.71 4.11 -4.55
N ARG A 44 2.40 5.24 -4.52
CA ARG A 44 3.77 5.41 -4.98
C ARG A 44 4.68 5.84 -3.83
N THR A 45 5.98 5.64 -4.04
CA THR A 45 7.03 6.07 -3.13
C THR A 45 8.18 6.62 -3.97
N ASP A 46 8.87 7.65 -3.49
CA ASP A 46 10.07 8.17 -4.15
C ASP A 46 11.33 7.56 -3.50
N TYR A 47 12.20 6.99 -4.32
CA TYR A 47 13.56 6.61 -3.96
C TYR A 47 14.47 6.70 -5.18
N GLY A 48 14.99 7.90 -5.45
CA GLY A 48 15.73 8.17 -6.69
C GLY A 48 14.81 8.27 -7.91
N GLY A 49 13.53 8.58 -7.66
CA GLY A 49 12.44 8.56 -8.64
C GLY A 49 11.20 7.84 -8.08
N PRO A 50 10.00 8.19 -8.58
CA PRO A 50 8.76 7.56 -8.13
C PRO A 50 8.65 6.12 -8.64
N PHE A 51 8.21 5.22 -7.77
CA PHE A 51 7.88 3.83 -8.12
C PHE A 51 6.59 3.38 -7.44
N VAL A 52 5.93 2.35 -7.99
CA VAL A 52 4.70 1.77 -7.42
C VAL A 52 5.05 0.96 -6.17
N SER A 53 4.51 1.37 -5.02
CA SER A 53 4.78 0.73 -3.72
C SER A 53 3.58 -0.04 -3.18
N VAL A 54 2.38 0.20 -3.70
CA VAL A 54 1.17 -0.58 -3.39
C VAL A 54 0.32 -0.72 -4.64
N VAL A 55 -0.22 -1.92 -4.86
CA VAL A 55 -1.25 -2.19 -5.84
C VAL A 55 -2.51 -2.76 -5.18
N ALA A 56 -3.67 -2.45 -5.73
CA ALA A 56 -4.96 -2.98 -5.28
C ALA A 56 -5.98 -3.07 -6.43
N ARG A 57 -6.77 -4.15 -6.44
CA ARG A 57 -7.94 -4.32 -7.31
C ARG A 57 -8.88 -5.39 -6.75
N GLY A 58 -10.17 -5.08 -6.60
CA GLY A 58 -11.18 -6.01 -6.10
C GLY A 58 -10.87 -6.52 -4.69
N ASN A 59 -10.52 -7.79 -4.53
CA ASN A 59 -10.11 -8.40 -3.25
C ASN A 59 -8.58 -8.56 -3.12
N VAL A 60 -7.81 -8.13 -4.12
CA VAL A 60 -6.35 -8.26 -4.15
C VAL A 60 -5.71 -6.96 -3.70
N MET A 61 -4.69 -7.06 -2.85
CA MET A 61 -3.81 -5.97 -2.46
C MET A 61 -2.40 -6.53 -2.22
N ALA A 62 -1.37 -5.81 -2.67
CA ALA A 62 0.02 -6.16 -2.42
C ALA A 62 0.83 -4.90 -2.08
N THR A 63 1.78 -5.04 -1.17
CA THR A 63 2.69 -3.98 -0.77
C THR A 63 4.10 -4.37 -1.16
N GLN A 64 4.87 -3.42 -1.70
CA GLN A 64 6.28 -3.62 -1.92
C GLN A 64 7.05 -3.58 -0.58
N PHE A 65 6.65 -2.71 0.35
CA PHE A 65 7.22 -2.65 1.70
C PHE A 65 6.78 -3.81 2.60
N HIS A 66 7.47 -3.97 3.72
CA HIS A 66 7.18 -4.94 4.77
C HIS A 66 6.31 -4.30 5.87
N PRO A 67 4.98 -4.46 5.86
CA PRO A 67 4.11 -3.84 6.86
C PRO A 67 4.44 -4.34 8.28
N GLU A 68 4.83 -5.61 8.45
CA GLU A 68 5.23 -6.19 9.73
C GLU A 68 6.50 -5.57 10.33
N LYS A 69 7.32 -4.91 9.49
CA LYS A 69 8.53 -4.18 9.90
C LYS A 69 8.33 -2.66 9.94
N SER A 70 7.12 -2.17 9.69
CA SER A 70 6.80 -0.74 9.52
C SER A 70 6.14 -0.09 10.75
N GLN A 71 6.36 -0.67 11.93
CA GLN A 71 5.92 -0.13 13.23
C GLN A 71 4.42 0.25 13.24
N LYS A 72 4.06 1.43 13.79
CA LYS A 72 2.68 1.88 13.99
C LYS A 72 1.86 1.84 12.71
N TYR A 73 2.38 2.40 11.60
CA TYR A 73 1.63 2.44 10.33
C TYR A 73 1.55 1.08 9.66
N GLY A 74 2.60 0.27 9.79
CA GLY A 74 2.59 -1.12 9.37
C GLY A 74 1.50 -1.95 10.05
N LEU A 75 1.40 -1.85 11.38
CA LEU A 75 0.37 -2.52 12.15
C LEU A 75 -1.04 -2.01 11.83
N GLN A 76 -1.20 -0.69 11.65
CA GLN A 76 -2.48 -0.12 11.23
C GLN A 76 -2.92 -0.67 9.87
N LEU A 77 -2.02 -0.73 8.88
CA LEU A 77 -2.32 -1.28 7.56
C LEU A 77 -2.80 -2.73 7.64
N LEU A 78 -2.10 -3.57 8.42
CA LEU A 78 -2.48 -4.97 8.62
C LEU A 78 -3.85 -5.11 9.31
N ARG A 79 -4.14 -4.28 10.32
CA ARG A 79 -5.45 -4.25 10.98
C ARG A 79 -6.55 -3.91 9.98
N ASN A 80 -6.36 -2.86 9.19
CA ASN A 80 -7.34 -2.41 8.21
C ASN A 80 -7.55 -3.45 7.10
N PHE A 81 -6.47 -4.09 6.63
CA PHE A 81 -6.54 -5.17 5.66
C PHE A 81 -7.42 -6.33 6.16
N VAL A 82 -7.21 -6.80 7.39
CA VAL A 82 -8.04 -7.87 7.98
C VAL A 82 -9.50 -7.42 8.11
N GLN A 83 -9.76 -6.19 8.57
CA GLN A 83 -11.12 -5.67 8.68
C GLN A 83 -11.85 -5.64 7.32
N ARG A 84 -11.15 -5.27 6.24
CA ARG A 84 -11.69 -5.31 4.88
C ARG A 84 -12.09 -6.72 4.44
N THR A 85 -11.33 -7.75 4.84
CA THR A 85 -11.69 -9.15 4.49
C THR A 85 -12.95 -9.63 5.21
N ALA A 86 -13.25 -9.11 6.40
CA ALA A 86 -14.44 -9.47 7.15
C ALA A 86 -15.73 -8.82 6.60
N SER A 87 -15.61 -7.76 5.81
CA SER A 87 -16.76 -7.04 5.21
C SER A 87 -16.99 -7.36 3.73
N ALA A 88 -16.11 -8.14 3.09
CA ALA A 88 -16.28 -8.56 1.71
C ALA A 88 -17.38 -9.64 1.60
N PRO A 89 -18.37 -9.49 0.70
CA PRO A 89 -19.34 -10.55 0.44
C PRO A 89 -18.62 -11.80 -0.12
N VAL A 90 -18.99 -12.97 0.40
CA VAL A 90 -18.52 -14.30 -0.06
C VAL A 90 -19.11 -14.62 -1.42
#